data_AF-A0A8I1UUY8-F1
#
_entry.id   AF-A0A8I1UUY8-F1
#
_cell.length_a   1.000
_cell.length_b   1.000
_cell.length_c   1.000
_cell.angle_alpha   90.00
_cell.angle_beta   90.00
_cell.angle_gamma   90.00
#
_symmetry.space_group_name_H-M   'P 1'
#
loop_
_entity.id
_entity.type
_entity.pdbx_description
1 polymer ?
#
loop_
_entity_poly.entity_id
_entity_poly.type
_entity_poly.pdbx_seq_one_letter_code
_entity_poly.pdbx_strand_id
1 'polypeptide(L)'
;MGIWGFLRQHTLPAILAIGAAIAWMLDMIGRAQEIIGLPGWVWQAAAGGLIVLSVLVFFYQVHKRVEAAGSPLKEVLCDDEYPTYEGPHERLMNFVVDHLFVACYARERLHGNLIRALCPNGPVAEIAQLGATHHSNVWEYRTGLEGLEGLSNSPVDFIPFPEMIESVAKVEKGYQAFLNETNRLAQSGYIHTSYVLLLANSWEDWRVAHNAMVAAYEAIKRDSKMGKLFRPARESRWGGIIPAPTGAIPIPLMLREPE
;
A
#
# COMPACT_ATOMS: atom_id res chain seq x y z
N MET A 1 -23.19 2.31 -5.13
CA MET A 1 -23.35 0.93 -5.64
C MET A 1 -22.12 0.14 -5.20
N GLY A 2 -22.26 -0.99 -4.51
CA GLY A 2 -21.10 -1.66 -3.90
C GLY A 2 -20.18 -2.37 -4.91
N ILE A 3 -18.89 -2.47 -4.59
CA ILE A 3 -17.86 -3.13 -5.44
C ILE A 3 -18.29 -4.55 -5.85
N TRP A 4 -18.83 -5.32 -4.91
CA TRP A 4 -19.40 -6.66 -5.16
C TRP A 4 -20.53 -6.69 -6.18
N GLY A 5 -21.33 -5.62 -6.29
CA GLY A 5 -22.37 -5.51 -7.32
C GLY A 5 -21.77 -5.29 -8.72
N PHE A 6 -20.78 -4.39 -8.82
CA PHE A 6 -20.07 -4.11 -10.06
C PHE A 6 -19.33 -5.35 -10.59
N LEU A 7 -18.57 -6.04 -9.73
CA LEU A 7 -17.89 -7.29 -10.07
C LEU A 7 -18.89 -8.36 -10.54
N ARG A 8 -20.00 -8.56 -9.81
CA ARG A 8 -21.01 -9.57 -10.16
C ARG A 8 -21.73 -9.27 -11.48
N GLN A 9 -21.98 -8.01 -11.81
CA GLN A 9 -22.67 -7.64 -13.06
C GLN A 9 -21.76 -7.55 -14.28
N HIS A 10 -20.47 -7.21 -14.13
CA HIS A 10 -19.58 -6.95 -15.27
C HIS A 10 -18.42 -7.93 -15.42
N THR A 11 -17.75 -8.35 -14.34
CA THR A 11 -16.57 -9.23 -14.47
C THR A 11 -16.95 -10.70 -14.51
N LEU A 12 -17.90 -11.14 -13.69
CA LEU A 12 -18.30 -12.55 -13.63
C LEU A 12 -18.86 -13.08 -14.98
N PRO A 13 -19.75 -12.37 -15.71
CA PRO A 13 -20.24 -12.84 -17.00
C PRO A 13 -19.14 -12.89 -18.07
N ALA A 14 -18.21 -11.94 -18.05
CA ALA A 14 -17.08 -11.90 -18.98
C ALA A 14 -16.14 -13.10 -18.78
N ILE A 15 -15.81 -13.43 -17.53
CA ILE A 15 -14.98 -14.59 -17.18
C ILE A 15 -15.64 -15.89 -17.64
N LEU A 16 -16.95 -16.05 -17.40
CA LEU A 16 -17.70 -17.23 -17.84
C LEU A 16 -17.79 -17.35 -19.36
N ALA A 17 -17.99 -16.24 -20.08
CA ALA A 17 -18.00 -16.21 -21.55
C ALA A 17 -16.63 -16.60 -22.14
N ILE A 18 -15.54 -16.09 -21.56
CA ILE A 18 -14.17 -16.44 -21.95
C ILE A 18 -13.90 -17.94 -21.70
N GLY A 19 -14.28 -18.46 -20.53
CA GLY A 19 -14.14 -19.88 -20.20
C GLY A 19 -14.89 -20.80 -21.16
N ALA A 20 -16.14 -20.45 -21.51
CA ALA A 20 -16.94 -21.20 -22.48
C ALA A 20 -16.33 -21.15 -23.90
N ALA A 21 -15.83 -19.99 -24.33
CA ALA A 21 -15.17 -19.84 -25.64
C ALA A 21 -13.88 -20.67 -25.74
N ILE A 22 -13.07 -20.70 -24.68
CA ILE A 22 -11.86 -21.53 -24.61
C ILE A 22 -12.22 -23.02 -24.67
N ALA A 23 -13.20 -23.48 -23.88
CA ALA A 23 -13.64 -24.87 -23.88
C ALA A 23 -14.14 -25.34 -25.26
N TRP A 24 -14.95 -24.52 -25.93
CA TRP A 24 -15.43 -24.79 -27.30
C TRP A 24 -14.29 -24.82 -28.34
N MET A 25 -13.33 -23.89 -28.22
CA MET A 25 -12.17 -23.84 -29.13
C MET A 25 -11.28 -25.07 -28.98
N LEU A 26 -11.10 -25.61 -27.77
CA LEU A 26 -10.33 -26.83 -27.51
C LEU A 26 -11.02 -28.08 -28.08
N ASP A 27 -12.34 -28.21 -27.94
CA ASP A 27 -13.14 -29.27 -28.57
C ASP A 27 -13.03 -29.20 -30.11
N MET A 28 -13.11 -28.00 -30.70
CA MET A 28 -12.94 -27.81 -32.14
C MET A 28 -11.53 -28.21 -32.63
N ILE A 29 -10.47 -27.89 -31.86
CA ILE A 29 -9.09 -28.28 -32.17
C ILE A 29 -8.92 -29.81 -32.10
N GLY A 30 -9.53 -30.48 -31.11
CA GLY A 30 -9.51 -31.94 -31.01
C GLY A 30 -10.10 -32.62 -32.25
N ARG A 31 -11.28 -32.17 -32.69
CA ARG A 31 -11.93 -32.69 -33.91
C ARG A 31 -11.14 -32.37 -35.19
N ALA A 32 -10.47 -31.23 -35.24
CA ALA A 32 -9.61 -30.87 -36.38
C ALA A 32 -8.34 -31.74 -36.48
N GLN A 33 -7.80 -32.23 -35.35
CA GLN A 33 -6.65 -33.14 -35.34
C GLN A 33 -6.97 -34.48 -36.01
N GLU A 34 -8.14 -35.06 -35.70
CA GLU A 34 -8.59 -36.35 -36.28
C GLU A 34 -8.75 -36.30 -37.81
N ILE A 35 -9.18 -35.14 -38.34
CA ILE A 35 -9.44 -34.95 -39.78
C ILE A 35 -8.16 -34.67 -40.57
N ILE A 36 -7.21 -33.92 -40.00
CA ILE A 36 -6.09 -33.33 -40.74
C ILE A 36 -4.77 -34.11 -40.53
N GLY A 37 -4.68 -34.95 -39.49
CA GLY A 37 -3.56 -35.88 -39.28
C GLY A 37 -2.21 -35.22 -38.93
N LEU A 38 -2.20 -33.91 -38.66
CA LEU A 38 -1.00 -33.18 -38.25
C LEU A 38 -0.58 -33.55 -36.80
N PRO A 39 0.73 -33.62 -36.50
CA PRO A 39 1.22 -33.87 -35.14
C PRO A 39 0.66 -32.87 -34.11
N GLY A 40 0.26 -33.36 -32.94
CA GLY A 40 -0.38 -32.55 -31.90
C GLY A 40 0.43 -31.32 -31.44
N TRP A 41 1.76 -31.36 -31.52
CA TRP A 41 2.63 -30.22 -31.19
C TRP A 41 2.42 -29.01 -32.12
N VAL A 42 2.04 -29.24 -33.40
CA VAL A 42 1.76 -28.17 -34.36
C VAL A 42 0.53 -27.37 -33.92
N TRP A 43 -0.51 -28.07 -33.47
CA TRP A 43 -1.74 -27.48 -32.94
C TRP A 43 -1.52 -26.77 -31.60
N GLN A 44 -0.68 -27.34 -30.71
CA GLN A 44 -0.30 -26.68 -29.45
C GLN A 44 0.45 -25.37 -29.71
N ALA A 45 1.37 -25.35 -30.68
CA ALA A 45 2.09 -24.13 -31.08
C ALA A 45 1.12 -23.08 -31.67
N ALA A 46 0.19 -23.49 -32.55
CA ALA A 46 -0.81 -22.60 -33.14
C ALA A 46 -1.76 -22.01 -32.07
N ALA A 47 -2.26 -22.83 -31.14
CA ALA A 47 -3.12 -22.39 -30.04
C ALA A 47 -2.38 -21.44 -29.09
N GLY A 48 -1.13 -21.75 -28.72
CA GLY A 48 -0.29 -20.87 -27.91
C GLY A 48 -0.05 -19.51 -28.57
N GLY A 49 0.25 -19.50 -29.88
CA GLY A 49 0.38 -18.27 -30.67
C GLY A 49 -0.89 -17.43 -30.69
N LEU A 50 -2.06 -18.04 -30.88
CA LEU A 50 -3.36 -17.37 -30.84
C LEU A 50 -3.68 -16.76 -29.46
N ILE A 51 -3.34 -17.45 -28.37
CA ILE A 51 -3.52 -16.95 -27.01
C ILE A 51 -2.63 -15.73 -26.77
N VAL A 52 -1.33 -15.81 -27.10
CA VAL A 52 -0.39 -14.68 -26.95
C VAL A 52 -0.83 -13.48 -27.80
N LEU A 53 -1.22 -13.70 -29.05
CA LEU A 53 -1.74 -12.64 -29.93
C LEU A 53 -3.00 -11.98 -29.36
N SER A 54 -3.93 -12.77 -28.82
CA SER A 54 -5.17 -12.25 -28.22
C SER A 54 -4.90 -11.40 -26.97
N VAL A 55 -3.95 -11.81 -26.13
CA VAL A 55 -3.51 -11.04 -24.95
C VAL A 55 -2.84 -9.73 -25.38
N LEU A 56 -1.98 -9.75 -26.40
CA LEU A 56 -1.34 -8.53 -26.94
C LEU A 56 -2.38 -7.57 -27.54
N VAL A 57 -3.36 -8.06 -28.29
CA VAL A 57 -4.46 -7.25 -28.84
C VAL A 57 -5.34 -6.67 -27.74
N PHE A 58 -5.59 -7.41 -26.65
CA PHE A 58 -6.30 -6.89 -25.48
C PHE A 58 -5.53 -5.75 -24.81
N PHE A 59 -4.25 -5.93 -24.49
CA PHE A 59 -3.42 -4.88 -23.90
C PHE A 59 -3.31 -3.65 -24.82
N TYR A 60 -3.16 -3.83 -26.12
CA TYR A 60 -3.16 -2.73 -27.09
C TYR A 60 -4.50 -1.98 -27.12
N GLN A 61 -5.64 -2.68 -27.05
CA GLN A 61 -6.94 -2.01 -26.94
C GLN A 61 -7.15 -1.31 -25.60
N VAL A 62 -6.62 -1.83 -24.49
CA VAL A 62 -6.65 -1.14 -23.18
C VAL A 62 -5.79 0.12 -23.24
N HIS A 63 -4.55 0.03 -23.74
CA HIS A 63 -3.65 1.17 -23.92
C HIS A 63 -4.29 2.25 -24.80
N LYS A 64 -4.79 1.87 -25.99
CA LYS A 64 -5.46 2.80 -26.90
C LYS A 64 -6.74 3.40 -26.32
N ARG A 65 -7.44 2.71 -25.42
CA ARG A 65 -8.58 3.28 -24.69
C ARG A 65 -8.15 4.28 -23.60
N VAL A 66 -7.01 4.06 -22.94
CA VAL A 66 -6.43 5.03 -22.00
C VAL A 66 -5.93 6.27 -22.75
N GLU A 67 -5.32 6.12 -23.92
CA GLU A 67 -4.91 7.23 -24.79
C GLU A 67 -6.10 7.99 -25.39
N ALA A 68 -7.14 7.28 -25.85
CA ALA A 68 -8.33 7.88 -26.46
C ALA A 68 -9.31 8.46 -25.44
N ALA A 69 -9.33 7.96 -24.20
CA ALA A 69 -9.90 8.65 -23.05
C ALA A 69 -8.89 9.67 -22.47
N GLY A 70 -8.19 10.37 -23.36
CA GLY A 70 -7.08 11.26 -23.06
C GLY A 70 -7.44 12.22 -21.94
N SER A 71 -6.57 12.30 -20.93
CA SER A 71 -6.92 12.76 -19.59
C SER A 71 -7.77 14.04 -19.59
N PRO A 72 -9.03 14.00 -19.11
CA PRO A 72 -9.92 15.17 -19.07
C PRO A 72 -9.44 16.25 -18.08
N LEU A 73 -8.39 15.97 -17.31
CA LEU A 73 -7.71 16.90 -16.40
C LEU A 73 -6.69 17.80 -17.11
N LYS A 74 -7.01 18.34 -18.30
CA LYS A 74 -6.11 19.28 -18.99
C LYS A 74 -6.74 20.46 -19.72
N GLU A 75 -7.95 20.85 -19.34
CA GLU A 75 -8.48 22.19 -19.66
C GLU A 75 -9.42 22.73 -18.57
N VAL A 76 -9.11 22.43 -17.30
CA VAL A 76 -9.77 23.06 -16.14
C VAL A 76 -8.94 24.26 -15.69
N LEU A 77 -9.43 25.46 -16.05
CA LEU A 77 -9.27 26.75 -15.37
C LEU A 77 -7.97 26.96 -14.56
N CYS A 78 -6.94 27.51 -15.21
CA CYS A 78 -5.77 28.08 -14.53
C CYS A 78 -6.03 29.53 -14.05
N ASP A 79 -7.15 29.75 -13.35
CA ASP A 79 -7.57 31.05 -12.81
C ASP A 79 -7.93 31.02 -11.31
N ASP A 80 -7.98 29.84 -10.67
CA ASP A 80 -8.13 29.75 -9.21
C ASP A 80 -6.77 29.89 -8.51
N GLU A 81 -6.69 30.87 -7.60
CA GLU A 81 -5.53 31.11 -6.73
C GLU A 81 -5.39 29.96 -5.73
N TYR A 82 -4.60 28.94 -6.07
CA TYR A 82 -4.35 27.77 -5.22
C TYR A 82 -3.90 28.23 -3.82
N PRO A 83 -4.65 27.94 -2.75
CA PRO A 83 -4.34 28.43 -1.42
C PRO A 83 -2.99 27.87 -0.94
N THR A 84 -2.02 28.75 -0.79
CA THR A 84 -0.63 28.38 -0.50
C THR A 84 -0.47 27.84 0.92
N TYR A 85 0.37 26.82 1.05
CA TYR A 85 0.88 26.37 2.33
C TYR A 85 1.97 27.33 2.80
N GLU A 86 1.78 27.99 3.95
CA GLU A 86 2.78 28.91 4.51
C GLU A 86 3.15 28.59 5.96
N GLY A 87 4.44 28.70 6.28
CA GLY A 87 4.94 28.84 7.65
C GLY A 87 4.66 27.63 8.55
N PRO A 88 3.77 27.70 9.57
CA PRO A 88 3.38 26.52 10.35
C PRO A 88 2.62 25.49 9.53
N HIS A 89 1.84 25.91 8.55
CA HIS A 89 1.02 25.01 7.75
C HIS A 89 1.89 24.18 6.80
N GLU A 90 2.75 24.88 6.06
CA GLU A 90 3.81 24.32 5.21
C GLU A 90 4.72 23.33 5.95
N ARG A 91 5.22 23.69 7.15
CA ARG A 91 6.08 22.80 7.93
C ARG A 91 5.36 21.53 8.41
N LEU A 92 4.04 21.56 8.60
CA LEU A 92 3.28 20.35 8.91
C LEU A 92 3.01 19.53 7.65
N MET A 93 2.70 20.17 6.53
CA MET A 93 2.48 19.55 5.22
C MET A 93 3.74 18.80 4.75
N ASN A 94 4.90 19.47 4.74
CA ASN A 94 6.19 18.87 4.36
C ASN A 94 6.52 17.69 5.28
N PHE A 95 6.26 17.78 6.60
CA PHE A 95 6.43 16.64 7.51
C PHE A 95 5.52 15.46 7.18
N VAL A 96 4.28 15.70 6.76
CA VAL A 96 3.39 14.60 6.36
C VAL A 96 3.94 13.90 5.11
N VAL A 97 4.32 14.68 4.10
CA VAL A 97 4.80 14.17 2.80
C VAL A 97 6.18 13.51 2.92
N ASP A 98 7.19 14.25 3.40
CA ASP A 98 8.59 13.82 3.40
C ASP A 98 8.93 12.77 4.46
N HIS A 99 8.11 12.63 5.50
CA HIS A 99 8.44 11.82 6.67
C HIS A 99 7.32 10.87 7.13
N LEU A 100 6.10 11.38 7.40
CA LEU A 100 5.02 10.54 7.93
C LEU A 100 4.57 9.47 6.93
N PHE A 101 4.27 9.86 5.69
CA PHE A 101 3.89 8.92 4.63
C PHE A 101 5.00 7.93 4.33
N VAL A 102 6.27 8.36 4.30
CA VAL A 102 7.42 7.48 4.07
C VAL A 102 7.54 6.42 5.18
N ALA A 103 7.41 6.83 6.46
CA ALA A 103 7.47 5.91 7.60
C ALA A 103 6.25 4.97 7.68
N CYS A 104 5.05 5.45 7.37
CA CYS A 104 3.83 4.65 7.30
C CYS A 104 3.90 3.61 6.16
N TYR A 105 4.26 4.03 4.94
CA TYR A 105 4.40 3.13 3.80
C TYR A 105 5.46 2.05 4.03
N ALA A 106 6.61 2.41 4.62
CA ALA A 106 7.64 1.44 4.98
C ALA A 106 7.15 0.44 6.04
N ARG A 107 6.39 0.90 7.06
CA ARG A 107 5.74 0.05 8.07
C ARG A 107 4.72 -0.92 7.44
N GLU A 108 3.93 -0.47 6.47
CA GLU A 108 2.95 -1.31 5.75
C GLU A 108 3.63 -2.34 4.86
N ARG A 109 4.72 -1.97 4.18
CA ARG A 109 5.54 -2.87 3.36
C ARG A 109 6.21 -3.95 4.22
N LEU A 110 6.79 -3.59 5.37
CA LEU A 110 7.32 -4.54 6.36
C LEU A 110 6.23 -5.50 6.86
N HIS A 111 5.06 -4.97 7.23
CA HIS A 111 3.95 -5.76 7.76
C HIS A 111 3.37 -6.74 6.72
N GLY A 112 3.20 -6.30 5.46
CA GLY A 112 2.80 -7.17 4.36
C GLY A 112 3.84 -8.25 4.01
N ASN A 113 5.13 -7.92 4.10
CA ASN A 113 6.21 -8.90 3.92
C ASN A 113 6.23 -9.94 5.05
N LEU A 114 5.99 -9.54 6.30
CA LEU A 114 5.85 -10.46 7.44
C LEU A 114 4.68 -11.43 7.21
N ILE A 115 3.50 -10.93 6.82
CA ILE A 115 2.33 -11.77 6.54
C ILE A 115 2.60 -12.78 5.40
N ARG A 116 3.32 -12.38 4.35
CA ARG A 116 3.71 -13.29 3.24
C ARG A 116 4.78 -14.30 3.65
N ALA A 117 5.66 -13.97 4.60
CA ALA A 117 6.62 -14.91 5.17
C ALA A 117 5.96 -15.92 6.12
N LEU A 118 4.93 -15.49 6.86
CA LEU A 118 4.07 -16.36 7.68
C LEU A 118 3.15 -17.26 6.83
N CYS A 119 2.69 -16.76 5.68
CA CYS A 119 1.72 -17.44 4.84
C CYS A 119 2.19 -17.50 3.37
N PRO A 120 2.80 -18.63 2.93
CA PRO A 120 3.24 -18.81 1.54
C PRO A 120 2.10 -18.86 0.50
N ASN A 121 0.84 -18.97 0.94
CA ASN A 121 -0.33 -18.96 0.06
C ASN A 121 -0.76 -17.50 -0.20
N GLY A 122 -0.44 -16.98 -1.39
CA GLY A 122 -0.72 -15.59 -1.79
C GLY A 122 -2.15 -15.11 -1.47
N PRO A 123 -3.22 -15.78 -1.96
CA PRO A 123 -4.60 -15.40 -1.64
C PRO A 123 -4.93 -15.35 -0.14
N VAL A 124 -4.38 -16.27 0.68
CA VAL A 124 -4.58 -16.23 2.13
C VAL A 124 -3.77 -15.10 2.78
N ALA A 125 -2.55 -14.83 2.30
CA ALA A 125 -1.75 -13.70 2.73
C ALA A 125 -2.40 -12.34 2.39
N GLU A 126 -3.05 -12.22 1.23
CA GLU A 126 -3.82 -11.04 0.83
C GLU A 126 -5.04 -10.82 1.76
N ILE A 127 -5.80 -11.88 2.06
CA ILE A 127 -6.93 -11.82 3.00
C ILE A 127 -6.44 -11.46 4.42
N ALA A 128 -5.30 -12.00 4.85
CA ALA A 128 -4.70 -11.68 6.15
C ALA A 128 -4.19 -10.22 6.21
N GLN A 129 -3.56 -9.71 5.14
CA GLN A 129 -3.14 -8.32 5.02
C GLN A 129 -4.34 -7.36 5.01
N LEU A 130 -5.44 -7.74 4.37
CA LEU A 130 -6.70 -6.99 4.44
C LEU A 130 -7.27 -7.00 5.86
N GLY A 131 -7.31 -8.14 6.54
CA GLY A 131 -7.77 -8.25 7.93
C GLY A 131 -6.98 -7.37 8.90
N ALA A 132 -5.64 -7.39 8.78
CA ALA A 132 -4.75 -6.60 9.64
C ALA A 132 -4.92 -5.07 9.47
N THR A 133 -5.23 -4.60 8.27
CA THR A 133 -5.48 -3.17 7.98
C THR A 133 -6.89 -2.70 8.34
N HIS A 134 -7.81 -3.61 8.66
CA HIS A 134 -9.20 -3.31 9.05
C HIS A 134 -9.50 -3.62 10.53
N HIS A 135 -8.49 -3.95 11.33
CA HIS A 135 -8.66 -4.23 12.77
C HIS A 135 -9.00 -2.96 13.57
N SER A 136 -9.87 -3.07 14.58
CA SER A 136 -10.34 -1.91 15.38
C SER A 136 -9.19 -1.12 16.01
N ASN A 137 -8.16 -1.80 16.52
CA ASN A 137 -6.98 -1.17 17.13
C ASN A 137 -6.18 -0.26 16.17
N VAL A 138 -6.36 -0.36 14.85
CA VAL A 138 -5.68 0.50 13.85
C VAL A 138 -6.61 1.55 13.24
N TRP A 139 -7.86 1.65 13.71
CA TRP A 139 -8.87 2.56 13.17
C TRP A 139 -8.45 4.05 13.23
N GLU A 140 -7.85 4.49 14.35
CA GLU A 140 -7.40 5.88 14.50
C GLU A 140 -6.15 6.17 13.66
N TYR A 141 -5.24 5.20 13.52
CA TYR A 141 -4.11 5.30 12.58
C TYR A 141 -4.63 5.52 11.16
N ARG A 142 -5.58 4.69 10.74
CA ARG A 142 -6.11 4.67 9.38
C ARG A 142 -6.96 5.89 9.04
N THR A 143 -7.93 6.25 9.88
CA THR A 143 -8.76 7.44 9.67
C THR A 143 -7.98 8.75 9.82
N GLY A 144 -6.80 8.72 10.44
CA GLY A 144 -5.82 9.79 10.38
C GLY A 144 -5.12 9.89 9.02
N LEU A 145 -4.77 8.78 8.37
CA LEU A 145 -4.16 8.78 7.03
C LEU A 145 -5.17 9.06 5.92
N GLU A 146 -6.38 8.52 6.00
CA GLU A 146 -7.50 8.86 5.10
C GLU A 146 -7.78 10.37 5.17
N GLY A 147 -7.72 10.97 6.36
CA GLY A 147 -7.77 12.42 6.58
C GLY A 147 -6.53 13.22 6.16
N LEU A 148 -5.59 12.60 5.43
CA LEU A 148 -4.42 13.24 4.82
C LEU A 148 -4.27 12.88 3.33
N GLU A 149 -5.14 12.03 2.75
CA GLU A 149 -4.96 11.39 1.43
C GLU A 149 -4.69 12.40 0.29
N GLY A 150 -5.33 13.58 0.33
CA GLY A 150 -5.13 14.66 -0.64
C GLY A 150 -3.69 15.20 -0.73
N LEU A 151 -2.87 15.01 0.31
CA LEU A 151 -1.44 15.35 0.28
C LEU A 151 -0.59 14.37 -0.55
N SER A 152 -1.16 13.23 -0.94
CA SER A 152 -0.49 12.24 -1.82
C SER A 152 -0.83 12.43 -3.31
N ASN A 153 -1.73 13.37 -3.63
CA ASN A 153 -2.12 13.69 -4.99
C ASN A 153 -1.09 14.59 -5.71
N SER A 154 -1.22 14.67 -7.04
CA SER A 154 -0.41 15.53 -7.91
C SER A 154 -1.33 16.26 -8.91
N PRO A 155 -1.66 17.55 -8.70
CA PRO A 155 -1.19 18.43 -7.63
C PRO A 155 -1.65 18.01 -6.23
N VAL A 156 -0.94 18.52 -5.21
CA VAL A 156 -1.29 18.35 -3.79
C VAL A 156 -2.58 19.11 -3.49
N ASP A 157 -3.58 18.44 -2.93
CA ASP A 157 -4.83 19.08 -2.52
C ASP A 157 -4.64 19.93 -1.26
N PHE A 158 -5.41 21.03 -1.15
CA PHE A 158 -5.40 21.84 0.07
C PHE A 158 -6.24 21.21 1.19
N ILE A 159 -5.55 20.75 2.23
CA ILE A 159 -6.15 20.37 3.52
C ILE A 159 -6.04 21.53 4.51
N PRO A 160 -7.13 21.99 5.16
CA PRO A 160 -7.07 23.04 6.17
C PRO A 160 -6.18 22.69 7.37
N PHE A 161 -5.37 23.65 7.85
CA PHE A 161 -4.40 23.42 8.94
C PHE A 161 -4.97 22.76 10.21
N PRO A 162 -6.18 23.13 10.72
CA PRO A 162 -6.78 22.46 11.88
C PRO A 162 -7.13 20.99 11.61
N GLU A 163 -7.49 20.65 10.38
CA GLU A 163 -7.84 19.29 9.95
C GLU A 163 -6.57 18.46 9.79
N MET A 164 -5.52 19.02 9.20
CA MET A 164 -4.20 18.38 9.13
C MET A 164 -3.64 18.10 10.55
N ILE A 165 -3.77 19.04 11.49
CA ILE A 165 -3.42 18.84 12.91
C ILE A 165 -4.22 17.69 13.52
N GLU A 166 -5.52 17.62 13.26
CA GLU A 166 -6.40 16.57 13.80
C GLU A 166 -6.05 15.19 13.21
N SER A 167 -5.84 15.11 11.91
CA SER A 167 -5.48 13.89 11.21
C SER A 167 -4.11 13.36 11.69
N VAL A 168 -3.08 14.21 11.74
CA VAL A 168 -1.77 13.81 12.31
C VAL A 168 -1.89 13.37 13.77
N ALA A 169 -2.74 14.00 14.58
CA ALA A 169 -2.97 13.57 15.97
C ALA A 169 -3.68 12.21 16.08
N LYS A 170 -4.54 11.84 15.12
CA LYS A 170 -5.13 10.49 15.03
C LYS A 170 -4.08 9.45 14.61
N VAL A 171 -3.26 9.75 13.59
CA VAL A 171 -2.17 8.86 13.18
C VAL A 171 -1.21 8.62 14.35
N GLU A 172 -0.80 9.69 15.04
CA GLU A 172 0.08 9.62 16.23
C GLU A 172 -0.49 8.70 17.32
N LYS A 173 -1.79 8.80 17.60
CA LYS A 173 -2.46 8.00 18.64
C LYS A 173 -2.59 6.52 18.26
N GLY A 174 -2.82 6.22 16.97
CA GLY A 174 -2.94 4.84 16.49
C GLY A 174 -1.60 4.14 16.18
N TYR A 175 -0.51 4.87 15.99
CA TYR A 175 0.76 4.33 15.51
C TYR A 175 1.35 3.24 16.42
N GLN A 176 1.41 3.48 17.74
CA GLN A 176 1.93 2.51 18.72
C GLN A 176 1.17 1.19 18.71
N ALA A 177 -0.17 1.22 18.60
CA ALA A 177 -0.98 -0.01 18.51
C ALA A 177 -0.65 -0.83 17.26
N PHE A 178 -0.31 -0.18 16.15
CA PHE A 178 0.05 -0.81 14.89
C PHE A 178 1.49 -1.32 14.86
N LEU A 179 2.41 -0.67 15.59
CA LEU A 179 3.73 -1.23 15.89
C LEU A 179 3.59 -2.52 16.70
N ASN A 180 2.81 -2.49 17.79
CA ASN A 180 2.60 -3.62 18.68
C ASN A 180 1.97 -4.84 17.96
N GLU A 181 1.07 -4.62 17.00
CA GLU A 181 0.56 -5.69 16.13
C GLU A 181 1.64 -6.27 15.20
N THR A 182 2.56 -5.44 14.70
CA THR A 182 3.70 -5.89 13.87
C THR A 182 4.68 -6.73 14.70
N ASN A 183 4.93 -6.35 15.95
CA ASN A 183 5.69 -7.15 16.92
C ASN A 183 5.02 -8.51 17.17
N ARG A 184 3.70 -8.53 17.38
CA ARG A 184 2.91 -9.73 17.64
C ARG A 184 2.97 -10.74 16.49
N LEU A 185 2.96 -10.28 15.23
CA LEU A 185 3.12 -11.12 14.04
C LEU A 185 4.55 -11.68 13.89
N ALA A 186 5.58 -10.88 14.13
CA ALA A 186 6.96 -11.36 14.08
C ALA A 186 7.23 -12.45 15.15
N GLN A 187 6.69 -12.26 16.36
CA GLN A 187 6.77 -13.22 17.46
C GLN A 187 5.99 -14.51 17.18
N SER A 188 4.75 -14.43 16.69
CA SER A 188 3.86 -15.60 16.57
C SER A 188 4.35 -16.65 15.57
N GLY A 189 5.08 -16.25 14.52
CA GLY A 189 5.72 -17.18 13.58
C GLY A 189 7.16 -17.56 13.89
N TYR A 190 7.72 -17.09 15.02
CA TYR A 190 9.16 -17.21 15.32
C TYR A 190 10.07 -16.67 14.20
N ILE A 191 9.60 -15.67 13.44
CA ILE A 191 10.33 -15.16 12.28
C ILE A 191 11.38 -14.15 12.75
N HIS A 192 12.64 -14.61 12.81
CA HIS A 192 13.78 -13.72 12.90
C HIS A 192 13.95 -12.97 11.57
N THR A 193 13.62 -11.67 11.54
CA THR A 193 13.71 -10.84 10.31
C THR A 193 15.12 -10.75 9.72
N SER A 194 16.16 -11.03 10.51
CA SER A 194 17.56 -11.13 10.08
C SER A 194 17.90 -12.36 9.22
N TYR A 195 17.04 -13.39 9.17
CA TYR A 195 17.29 -14.63 8.42
C TYR A 195 16.63 -14.65 7.03
N VAL A 196 15.77 -13.68 6.73
CA VAL A 196 15.11 -13.51 5.43
C VAL A 196 15.49 -12.15 4.88
N LEU A 197 16.31 -12.10 3.84
CA LEU A 197 16.88 -10.85 3.28
C LEU A 197 15.81 -9.79 2.97
N LEU A 198 14.63 -10.20 2.47
CA LEU A 198 13.51 -9.29 2.21
C LEU A 198 12.96 -8.64 3.48
N LEU A 199 12.91 -9.37 4.60
CA LEU A 199 12.49 -8.84 5.90
C LEU A 199 13.56 -7.97 6.52
N ALA A 200 14.84 -8.34 6.43
CA ALA A 200 15.95 -7.50 6.89
C ALA A 200 15.94 -6.12 6.18
N ASN A 201 15.82 -6.12 4.84
CA ASN A 201 15.76 -4.89 4.05
C ASN A 201 14.53 -4.05 4.41
N SER A 202 13.33 -4.63 4.40
CA SER A 202 12.10 -3.86 4.71
C SER A 202 11.98 -3.44 6.19
N TRP A 203 12.70 -4.10 7.10
CA TRP A 203 12.86 -3.65 8.49
C TRP A 203 13.79 -2.45 8.59
N GLU A 204 14.91 -2.45 7.87
CA GLU A 204 15.86 -1.32 7.84
C GLU A 204 15.26 -0.10 7.13
N ASP A 205 14.56 -0.30 6.00
CA ASP A 205 13.79 0.74 5.30
C ASP A 205 12.82 1.45 6.28
N TRP A 206 12.05 0.66 7.04
CA TRP A 206 11.13 1.20 8.05
C TRP A 206 11.87 1.86 9.22
N ARG A 207 12.94 1.25 9.75
CA ARG A 207 13.71 1.79 10.88
C ARG A 207 14.27 3.18 10.56
N VAL A 208 14.85 3.35 9.36
CA VAL A 208 15.41 4.61 8.91
C VAL A 208 14.31 5.67 8.74
N ALA A 209 13.21 5.33 8.05
CA ALA A 209 12.08 6.24 7.85
C ALA A 209 11.40 6.65 9.18
N HIS A 210 11.20 5.69 10.08
CA HIS A 210 10.65 5.92 11.43
C HIS A 210 11.54 6.88 12.24
N ASN A 211 12.85 6.64 12.28
CA ASN A 211 13.77 7.51 13.01
C ASN A 211 13.82 8.92 12.43
N ALA A 212 13.76 9.08 11.11
CA ALA A 212 13.67 10.39 10.46
C ALA A 212 12.36 11.12 10.84
N MET A 213 11.22 10.41 10.82
CA MET A 213 9.92 10.94 11.23
C MET A 213 9.91 11.38 12.70
N VAL A 214 10.43 10.57 13.62
CA VAL A 214 10.53 10.94 15.05
C VAL A 214 11.42 12.18 15.23
N ALA A 215 12.58 12.23 14.57
CA ALA A 215 13.50 13.36 14.65
C ALA A 215 12.90 14.67 14.08
N ALA A 216 12.13 14.60 12.99
CA ALA A 216 11.43 15.76 12.43
C ALA A 216 10.26 16.22 13.34
N TYR A 217 9.49 15.27 13.89
CA TYR A 217 8.38 15.58 14.78
C TYR A 217 8.84 16.26 16.09
N GLU A 218 10.05 15.97 16.57
CA GLU A 218 10.65 16.67 17.72
C GLU A 218 10.76 18.18 17.52
N ALA A 219 10.97 18.67 16.30
CA ALA A 219 10.95 20.11 16.01
C ALA A 219 9.52 20.68 16.01
N ILE A 220 8.57 19.93 15.43
CA ILE A 220 7.17 20.34 15.23
C ILE A 220 6.42 20.46 16.56
N LYS A 221 6.55 19.45 17.43
CA LYS A 221 5.85 19.44 18.73
C LYS A 221 6.25 20.58 19.67
N ARG A 222 7.33 21.32 19.36
CA ARG A 222 7.82 22.46 20.14
C ARG A 222 7.25 23.81 19.68
N ASP A 223 6.56 23.86 18.55
CA ASP A 223 5.90 25.08 18.05
C ASP A 223 4.46 25.18 18.59
N SER A 224 4.16 26.25 19.32
CA SER A 224 2.84 26.47 19.94
C SER A 224 1.71 26.65 18.93
N LYS A 225 2.03 26.97 17.67
CA LYS A 225 1.05 27.07 16.58
C LYS A 225 0.51 25.71 16.12
N MET A 226 1.14 24.60 16.53
CA MET A 226 0.74 23.23 16.14
C MET A 226 -0.40 22.64 17.02
N GLY A 227 -1.01 23.44 17.90
CA GLY A 227 -2.26 23.09 18.59
C GLY A 227 -2.19 21.78 19.37
N LYS A 228 -2.96 20.76 18.97
CA LYS A 228 -3.03 19.44 19.63
C LYS A 228 -1.70 18.65 19.58
N LEU A 229 -0.77 19.05 18.71
CA LEU A 229 0.58 18.48 18.60
C LEU A 229 1.59 19.20 19.50
N PHE A 230 1.28 20.39 20.04
CA PHE A 230 2.21 21.15 20.89
C PHE A 230 2.43 20.47 22.25
N ARG A 231 3.62 19.89 22.41
CA ARG A 231 4.05 19.07 23.55
C ARG A 231 5.57 19.20 23.78
N PRO A 232 6.07 20.39 24.17
CA PRO A 232 7.51 20.66 24.22
C PRO A 232 8.26 19.82 25.27
N ALA A 233 7.58 19.41 26.34
CA ALA A 233 8.15 18.68 27.48
C ALA A 233 7.62 17.24 27.66
N ARG A 234 6.87 16.71 26.68
CA ARG A 234 6.42 15.30 26.68
C ARG A 234 7.04 14.57 25.50
N GLU A 235 7.33 13.29 25.65
CA GLU A 235 7.82 12.44 24.57
C GLU A 235 6.77 12.28 23.45
N SER A 236 7.22 11.90 22.26
CA SER A 236 6.31 11.65 21.13
C SER A 236 5.64 10.28 21.29
N ARG A 237 4.38 10.13 20.88
CA ARG A 237 3.71 8.80 20.91
C ARG A 237 4.03 7.91 19.71
N TRP A 238 4.87 8.38 18.79
CA TRP A 238 5.34 7.58 17.67
C TRP A 238 6.21 6.40 18.12
N GLY A 239 6.91 6.56 19.24
CA GLY A 239 7.94 5.66 19.74
C GLY A 239 9.25 6.41 20.02
N GLY A 240 10.25 5.67 20.50
CA GLY A 240 11.63 6.15 20.65
C GLY A 240 12.49 5.79 19.44
N ILE A 241 13.63 6.47 19.27
CA ILE A 241 14.59 6.19 18.20
C ILE A 241 15.10 4.75 18.30
N ILE A 242 14.96 3.99 17.20
CA ILE A 242 15.34 2.58 17.12
C ILE A 242 16.81 2.48 16.66
N PRO A 243 17.74 2.01 17.52
CA PRO A 243 19.15 1.92 17.17
C PRO A 243 19.39 0.91 16.05
N ALA A 244 20.51 1.06 15.34
CA ALA A 244 20.96 0.06 14.38
C ALA A 244 21.31 -1.26 15.11
N PRO A 245 21.11 -2.44 14.47
CA PRO A 245 21.31 -3.73 15.13
C PRO A 245 22.81 -3.99 15.35
N THR A 246 23.25 -3.97 16.60
CA THR A 246 24.65 -4.16 17.01
C THR A 246 25.03 -5.65 17.04
N GLY A 247 25.22 -6.23 15.86
CA GLY A 247 25.64 -7.61 15.66
C GLY A 247 24.48 -8.60 15.43
N ALA A 248 24.76 -9.89 15.54
CA ALA A 248 23.83 -10.98 15.23
C ALA A 248 22.75 -11.22 16.32
N ILE A 249 22.32 -10.16 17.01
CA ILE A 249 21.22 -10.22 17.96
C ILE A 249 19.94 -10.54 17.17
N PRO A 250 19.12 -11.53 17.58
CA PRO A 250 17.85 -11.79 16.93
C PRO A 250 16.93 -10.56 17.05
N ILE A 251 15.91 -10.46 16.19
CA ILE A 251 15.03 -9.29 16.14
C ILE A 251 13.60 -9.63 16.63
N PRO A 252 13.38 -10.06 17.89
CA PRO A 252 12.16 -9.65 18.59
C PRO A 252 12.32 -8.15 18.86
N LEU A 253 11.56 -7.32 18.17
CA LEU A 253 11.86 -5.89 18.01
C LEU A 253 12.14 -5.19 19.35
N MET A 254 13.12 -4.28 19.35
CA MET A 254 13.55 -3.49 20.51
C MET A 254 12.47 -2.49 21.02
N LEU A 255 11.23 -2.60 20.53
CA LEU A 255 10.04 -1.89 20.99
C LEU A 255 9.50 -2.51 22.29
N ARG A 256 10.37 -2.73 23.28
CA ARG A 256 9.93 -2.95 24.65
C ARG A 256 9.57 -1.58 25.22
N GLU A 257 8.32 -1.39 25.60
CA GLU A 257 7.86 -0.16 26.24
C GLU A 257 8.70 0.05 27.53
N PRO A 258 9.14 1.29 27.83
CA PRO A 258 9.78 1.57 29.11
C PRO A 258 8.76 1.36 30.24
N GLU A 259 9.15 0.54 31.22
CA GLU A 259 8.34 0.15 32.39
C GLU A 259 8.20 1.28 33.43
#